data_AF-A0A1A8CRK0-F1
#
_entry.id   AF-A0A1A8CRK0-F1
#
_cell.length_a   1.000
_cell.length_b   1.000
_cell.length_c   1.000
_cell.angle_alpha   90.00
_cell.angle_beta   90.00
_cell.angle_gamma   90.00
#
_symmetry.space_group_name_H-M   'P 1'
#
loop_
_entity.id
_entity.type
_entity.pdbx_description
1 polymer ?
#
loop_
_entity_poly.entity_id
_entity_poly.type
_entity_poly.pdbx_seq_one_letter_code
_entity_poly.pdbx_strand_id
1 'polypeptide(L)'
;LRIAKDAEYSSYYPQYHQPLHMLLGKPLHLEVRLLNSPDPSLVLLVHFCVAYPRSGKAVWVLLYNGCPNPLDPAPPQTVMSDPKPPSPRSQTRRFTISTFQFLPDGELKDMDEENNEPLTL
;
A
#
# COMPACT_ATOMS: atom_id res chain seq x y z
N LEU A 1 -6.43 -8.52 -6.62
CA LEU A 1 -5.92 -7.14 -6.54
C LEU A 1 -5.86 -6.57 -7.95
N ARG A 2 -6.25 -5.30 -8.14
CA ARG A 2 -6.14 -4.56 -9.39
C ARG A 2 -5.56 -3.18 -9.12
N ILE A 3 -4.91 -2.61 -10.12
CA ILE A 3 -4.34 -1.26 -10.07
C ILE A 3 -5.16 -0.40 -11.02
N ALA A 4 -5.81 0.63 -10.49
CA ALA A 4 -6.59 1.58 -11.28
C ALA A 4 -5.66 2.65 -11.90
N LYS A 5 -6.06 3.17 -13.05
CA LYS A 5 -5.33 4.23 -13.77
C LYS A 5 -5.65 5.64 -13.25
N ASP A 6 -6.72 5.77 -12.48
CA ASP A 6 -7.30 7.02 -12.01
C ASP A 6 -7.95 6.84 -10.62
N ALA A 7 -8.31 7.96 -9.99
CA ALA A 7 -8.87 7.99 -8.64
C ALA A 7 -10.34 7.53 -8.60
N GLU A 8 -11.01 7.57 -9.74
CA GLU A 8 -12.40 7.18 -9.94
C GLU A 8 -12.56 5.66 -10.14
N TYR A 9 -11.45 4.94 -10.31
CA TYR A 9 -11.40 3.51 -10.59
C TYR A 9 -12.16 3.14 -11.88
N SER A 10 -12.07 4.02 -12.89
CA SER A 10 -12.78 3.91 -14.16
C SER A 10 -12.16 2.84 -15.07
N SER A 11 -10.84 2.69 -14.99
CA SER A 11 -10.08 1.75 -15.81
C SER A 11 -8.89 1.18 -15.03
N TYR A 12 -8.41 0.01 -15.45
CA TYR A 12 -7.39 -0.75 -14.73
C TYR A 12 -6.22 -1.11 -15.64
N TYR A 13 -5.03 -1.22 -15.05
CA TYR A 13 -3.89 -1.82 -15.73
C TYR A 13 -4.10 -3.33 -15.92
N PRO A 14 -3.61 -3.90 -17.05
CA PRO A 14 -3.65 -5.35 -17.27
C PRO A 14 -2.79 -6.08 -16.24
N GLN A 15 -3.28 -7.21 -15.71
CA GLN A 15 -2.56 -7.96 -14.67
C GLN A 15 -1.28 -8.65 -15.19
N TYR A 16 -1.21 -8.91 -16.50
CA TYR A 16 -0.18 -9.73 -17.14
C TYR A 16 0.99 -8.95 -17.75
N HIS A 17 0.99 -7.61 -17.69
CA HIS A 17 2.08 -6.77 -18.23
C HIS A 17 2.84 -6.05 -17.11
N GLN A 18 3.55 -6.83 -16.29
CA GLN A 18 4.51 -6.31 -15.31
C GLN A 18 5.92 -6.23 -15.94
N PRO A 19 6.77 -5.24 -15.58
CA PRO A 19 6.60 -4.23 -14.53
C PRO A 19 5.85 -2.96 -14.97
N LEU A 20 5.15 -2.33 -14.03
CA LEU A 20 4.58 -0.99 -14.23
C LEU A 20 5.65 0.07 -13.98
N HIS A 21 5.78 1.02 -14.90
CA HIS A 21 6.65 2.19 -14.73
C HIS A 21 5.84 3.35 -14.17
N MET A 22 6.23 3.82 -12.99
CA MET A 22 5.53 4.89 -12.28
C MET A 22 6.53 5.86 -11.66
N LEU A 23 6.14 7.13 -11.59
CA LEU A 23 6.91 8.16 -10.90
C LEU A 23 6.78 7.96 -9.38
N LEU A 24 7.85 8.16 -8.63
CA LEU A 24 7.85 8.11 -7.16
C LEU A 24 7.05 9.26 -6.56
N GLY A 25 6.47 9.04 -5.38
CA GLY A 25 5.64 10.00 -4.65
C GLY A 25 4.29 10.32 -5.31
N LYS A 26 3.92 9.64 -6.40
CA LYS A 26 2.63 9.80 -7.07
C LYS A 26 1.60 8.82 -6.51
N PRO A 27 0.30 9.17 -6.54
CA PRO A 27 -0.74 8.28 -6.04
C PRO A 27 -0.83 7.00 -6.90
N LEU A 28 -0.99 5.87 -6.23
CA LEU A 28 -1.28 4.57 -6.81
C LEU A 28 -2.61 4.06 -6.25
N HIS A 29 -3.60 3.89 -7.11
CA HIS A 29 -4.96 3.51 -6.74
C HIS A 29 -5.11 1.98 -6.79
N LEU A 30 -5.40 1.38 -5.65
CA LEU A 30 -5.45 -0.07 -5.47
C LEU A 30 -6.88 -0.52 -5.15
N GLU A 31 -7.29 -1.61 -5.79
CA GLU A 31 -8.58 -2.23 -5.54
C GLU A 31 -8.45 -3.73 -5.27
N VAL A 32 -9.02 -4.17 -4.15
CA VAL A 32 -9.21 -5.57 -3.81
C VAL A 32 -10.71 -5.86 -3.90
N ARG A 33 -11.06 -6.97 -4.54
CA ARG A 33 -12.46 -7.40 -4.67
C ARG A 33 -12.58 -8.89 -4.42
N LEU A 34 -13.67 -9.29 -3.79
CA LEU A 34 -14.09 -10.69 -3.73
C LEU A 34 -14.72 -11.07 -5.06
N LEU A 35 -14.21 -12.13 -5.70
CA LEU A 35 -14.74 -12.64 -6.96
C LEU A 35 -15.69 -13.81 -6.67
N ASN A 36 -16.83 -13.85 -7.37
CA ASN A 36 -17.79 -14.96 -7.29
C ASN A 36 -18.18 -15.30 -5.84
N SER A 37 -18.45 -14.28 -5.02
CA SER A 37 -18.88 -14.50 -3.64
C SER A 37 -20.19 -15.30 -3.64
N PRO A 38 -20.25 -16.47 -2.99
CA PRO A 38 -21.48 -17.27 -2.93
C PRO A 38 -22.55 -16.58 -2.07
N ASP A 39 -22.15 -15.64 -1.22
CA ASP A 39 -23.02 -14.89 -0.33
C ASP A 39 -22.83 -13.38 -0.55
N PRO A 40 -23.89 -12.64 -0.95
CA PRO A 40 -23.83 -11.19 -1.16
C PRO A 40 -23.70 -10.39 0.14
N SER A 41 -23.94 -11.00 1.30
CA SER A 41 -23.82 -10.36 2.61
C SER A 41 -22.38 -10.29 3.13
N LEU A 42 -21.45 -11.04 2.52
CA LEU A 42 -20.05 -11.03 2.91
C LEU A 42 -19.40 -9.66 2.69
N VAL A 43 -18.52 -9.30 3.62
CA VAL A 43 -17.75 -8.07 3.62
C VAL A 43 -16.27 -8.38 3.46
N LEU A 44 -15.60 -7.67 2.56
CA LEU A 44 -14.16 -7.80 2.37
C LEU A 44 -13.40 -6.94 3.39
N LEU A 45 -12.62 -7.60 4.25
CA LEU A 45 -11.70 -6.96 5.19
C LEU A 45 -10.25 -7.17 4.75
N VAL A 46 -9.50 -6.08 4.64
CA VAL A 46 -8.05 -6.12 4.36
C VAL A 46 -7.33 -5.89 5.69
N HIS A 47 -6.82 -6.95 6.30
CA HIS A 47 -6.07 -6.82 7.57
C HIS A 47 -4.66 -6.31 7.36
N PHE A 48 -3.95 -6.83 6.36
CA PHE A 48 -2.57 -6.44 6.07
C PHE A 48 -2.43 -6.10 4.59
N CYS A 49 -1.65 -5.06 4.32
CA CYS A 49 -1.14 -4.75 2.99
C CYS A 49 0.36 -4.54 3.10
N VAL A 50 1.13 -5.33 2.37
CA VAL A 50 2.58 -5.30 2.41
C VAL A 50 3.15 -5.23 1.00
N ALA A 51 4.28 -4.55 0.86
CA ALA A 51 5.12 -4.60 -0.32
C ALA A 51 6.46 -5.22 0.06
N TYR A 52 7.07 -5.94 -0.88
CA TYR A 52 8.41 -6.49 -0.72
C TYR A 52 9.09 -6.57 -2.09
N PRO A 53 10.42 -6.37 -2.17
CA PRO A 53 11.17 -6.56 -3.41
C PRO A 53 11.27 -8.05 -3.73
N ARG A 54 11.61 -8.38 -4.99
CA ARG A 54 11.79 -9.78 -5.43
C ARG A 54 12.85 -10.53 -4.62
N SER A 55 13.82 -9.83 -4.04
CA SER A 55 14.83 -10.40 -3.14
C SER A 55 14.26 -10.93 -1.83
N GLY A 56 13.08 -10.45 -1.40
CA GLY A 56 12.44 -10.84 -0.13
C GLY A 56 13.16 -10.34 1.13
N LYS A 57 14.18 -9.48 0.99
CA LYS A 57 15.03 -9.03 2.11
C LYS A 57 14.46 -7.85 2.91
N ALA A 58 13.44 -7.20 2.40
CA ALA A 58 12.78 -6.07 3.03
C ALA A 58 11.26 -6.21 2.93
N VAL A 59 10.55 -5.66 3.89
CA VAL A 59 9.09 -5.61 3.90
C VAL A 59 8.68 -4.21 4.29
N TRP A 60 7.74 -3.64 3.53
CA TRP A 60 7.08 -2.39 3.88
C TRP A 60 5.62 -2.66 4.20
N VAL A 61 5.19 -2.35 5.42
CA VAL A 61 3.81 -2.53 5.87
C VAL A 61 3.04 -1.25 5.61
N LEU A 62 2.09 -1.29 4.67
CA LEU A 62 1.24 -0.16 4.29
C LEU A 62 -0.01 -0.10 5.16
N LEU A 63 -0.64 -1.26 5.39
CA LEU A 63 -1.80 -1.41 6.27
C LEU A 63 -1.51 -2.44 7.36
N TYR A 64 -1.83 -2.09 8.60
CA TYR A 64 -1.75 -2.97 9.76
C TYR A 64 -3.11 -3.05 10.45
N ASN A 65 -3.62 -4.27 10.60
CA ASN A 65 -4.96 -4.55 11.15
C ASN A 65 -6.10 -3.69 10.54
N GLY A 66 -6.04 -3.44 9.23
CA GLY A 66 -7.05 -2.67 8.50
C GLY A 66 -6.93 -1.15 8.59
N CYS A 67 -5.94 -0.63 9.31
CA CYS A 67 -5.64 0.80 9.43
C CYS A 67 -4.33 1.15 8.69
N PRO A 68 -4.16 2.42 8.26
CA PRO A 68 -2.85 2.92 7.82
C PRO A 68 -1.78 2.65 8.87
N ASN A 69 -0.59 2.19 8.46
CA ASN A 69 0.51 1.96 9.37
C ASN A 69 0.97 3.31 9.98
N PRO A 70 0.91 3.49 11.32
CA PRO A 70 1.30 4.75 11.95
C PRO A 70 2.81 5.03 11.88
N LEU A 71 3.62 4.01 11.57
CA LEU A 71 5.06 4.14 11.37
C LEU A 71 5.43 4.42 9.91
N ASP A 72 4.45 4.49 9.00
CA ASP A 72 4.69 4.88 7.62
C ASP A 72 4.71 6.43 7.54
N PRO A 73 5.83 7.06 7.14
CA PRO A 73 5.92 8.52 6.98
C PRO A 73 4.99 9.06 5.88
N ALA A 74 4.51 8.21 4.98
CA ALA A 74 3.54 8.55 3.93
C ALA A 74 2.34 7.60 3.99
N PRO A 75 1.53 7.66 5.06
CA PRO A 75 0.50 6.65 5.32
C PRO A 75 -0.52 6.61 4.18
N PRO A 76 -0.97 5.41 3.76
CA PRO A 76 -2.00 5.28 2.75
C PRO A 76 -3.24 6.10 3.06
N GLN A 77 -3.71 6.86 2.09
CA GLN A 77 -5.04 7.43 2.14
C GLN A 77 -6.02 6.30 1.82
N THR A 78 -6.53 5.65 2.86
CA THR A 78 -7.68 4.77 2.71
C THR A 78 -8.84 5.66 2.31
N VAL A 79 -9.27 5.58 1.05
CA VAL A 79 -10.60 6.06 0.66
C VAL A 79 -11.56 5.13 1.37
N MET A 80 -11.90 5.50 2.61
CA MET A 80 -12.90 4.79 3.39
C MET A 80 -14.20 5.05 2.64
N SER A 81 -14.59 4.11 1.78
CA SER A 81 -15.94 4.10 1.22
C SER A 81 -16.89 4.20 2.40
N ASP A 82 -17.72 5.25 2.40
CA ASP A 82 -18.70 5.60 3.43
C ASP A 82 -19.38 4.39 4.10
N PRO A 83 -19.91 4.52 5.32
CA PRO A 83 -20.37 3.39 6.14
C PRO A 83 -21.45 2.51 5.53
N LYS A 84 -22.10 2.89 4.43
CA LYS A 84 -23.05 2.02 3.75
C LYS A 84 -23.31 2.42 2.30
N PRO A 85 -22.58 1.85 1.32
CA PRO A 85 -23.12 1.71 -0.01
C PRO A 85 -23.94 0.42 -0.08
N PRO A 86 -25.14 0.41 -0.71
CA PRO A 86 -25.83 -0.83 -1.02
C PRO A 86 -24.92 -1.70 -1.91
N SER A 87 -24.96 -3.03 -1.71
CA SER A 87 -24.25 -4.02 -2.50
C SER A 87 -24.36 -3.71 -4.00
N PRO A 88 -23.27 -3.83 -4.79
CA PRO A 88 -22.14 -4.76 -4.66
C PRO A 88 -20.82 -4.16 -4.08
N ARG A 89 -20.86 -2.96 -3.51
CA ARG A 89 -19.63 -2.29 -3.00
C ARG A 89 -19.06 -2.88 -1.70
N SER A 90 -19.83 -3.64 -0.92
CA SER A 90 -19.35 -4.32 0.31
C SER A 90 -18.26 -5.37 0.08
N GLN A 91 -18.15 -5.86 -1.15
CA GLN A 91 -17.18 -6.87 -1.57
C GLN A 91 -15.91 -6.27 -2.19
N THR A 92 -15.79 -4.94 -2.18
CA THR A 92 -14.68 -4.21 -2.79
C THR A 92 -14.06 -3.26 -1.78
N ARG A 93 -12.72 -3.29 -1.68
CA ARG A 93 -11.93 -2.37 -0.87
C ARG A 93 -11.00 -1.58 -1.77
N ARG A 94 -11.01 -0.27 -1.61
CA ARG A 94 -10.21 0.69 -2.38
C ARG A 94 -9.31 1.47 -1.43
N PHE A 95 -8.07 1.71 -1.83
CA PHE A 95 -7.14 2.55 -1.08
C PHE A 95 -6.07 3.12 -2.01
N THR A 96 -5.58 4.30 -1.67
CA THR A 96 -4.53 4.99 -2.42
C THR A 96 -3.26 4.98 -1.59
N ILE A 97 -2.16 4.58 -2.20
CA ILE A 97 -0.82 4.71 -1.60
C ILE A 97 -0.01 5.73 -2.39
N SER A 98 1.04 6.28 -1.80
CA SER A 98 2.06 6.99 -2.55
C SER A 98 3.08 5.99 -3.07
N THR A 99 3.50 6.07 -4.33
CA THR A 99 4.55 5.20 -4.88
C THR A 99 5.88 5.44 -4.18
N PHE A 100 6.60 4.35 -3.93
CA PHE A 100 7.90 4.35 -3.27
C PHE A 100 8.82 3.32 -3.93
N GLN A 101 10.09 3.32 -3.54
CA GLN A 101 11.07 2.32 -3.94
C GLN A 101 11.77 1.74 -2.71
N PHE A 102 12.12 0.47 -2.79
CA PHE A 102 13.10 -0.10 -1.86
C PHE A 102 14.50 0.35 -2.29
N LEU A 103 15.32 0.72 -1.32
CA LEU A 103 16.73 0.97 -1.55
C LEU A 103 17.46 -0.37 -1.77
N PRO A 104 18.45 -0.43 -2.66
CA PRO A 104 19.32 -1.58 -2.79
C PRO A 104 20.14 -1.80 -1.50
N ASP A 105 20.50 -3.06 -1.25
CA ASP A 105 21.34 -3.43 -0.10
C ASP A 105 22.67 -2.63 -0.16
N GLY A 106 22.92 -1.76 0.82
CA GLY A 106 24.17 -1.00 0.95
C GLY A 106 24.08 0.53 0.80
N GLU A 107 22.89 1.11 0.56
CA GLU A 107 22.70 2.57 0.49
C GLU A 107 22.34 3.25 1.82
N LEU A 108 22.13 2.47 2.90
CA LEU A 108 22.05 3.02 4.25
C LEU A 108 23.48 3.20 4.78
N LYS A 109 24.09 4.34 4.43
CA LYS A 109 25.16 4.88 5.26
C LYS A 109 24.45 5.72 6.31
N ASP A 110 24.38 5.22 7.54
CA ASP A 110 23.86 5.97 8.68
C ASP A 110 24.58 7.33 8.70
N MET A 111 23.84 8.41 8.40
CA MET A 111 24.38 9.77 8.42
C MET A 111 24.34 10.38 9.84
N ASP A 112 24.02 9.57 10.85
CA ASP A 112 23.79 10.05 12.23
C ASP A 112 24.75 9.42 13.28
N GLU A 113 25.81 8.69 12.88
CA GLU A 113 26.86 8.23 13.81
C GLU A 113 28.10 9.14 13.87
N GLU A 114 27.93 10.46 13.76
CA GLU A 114 28.99 11.42 14.10
C GLU A 114 28.45 12.47 15.07
N ASN A 115 28.28 12.09 16.35
CA ASN A 115 28.25 13.00 17.51
C ASN A 115 28.21 12.26 18.87
N ASN A 116 28.96 11.15 19.02
CA ASN A 116 29.27 10.65 20.36
C ASN A 116 30.64 11.16 20.80
N GLU A 117 30.71 12.44 21.14
CA GLU A 117 31.85 12.99 21.88
C GLU A 117 31.79 12.40 23.31
N PRO A 118 32.85 11.78 23.83
CA PRO A 118 32.83 11.25 25.18
C PRO A 118 32.87 12.42 26.16
N LEU A 119 31.82 12.60 26.96
CA LEU A 119 31.85 13.49 28.12
C LEU A 119 32.86 12.94 29.14
N THR A 120 34.10 13.39 29.06
CA THR A 120 35.04 13.42 30.18
C THR A 120 34.89 14.74 30.94
N LEU A 121 34.31 14.67 32.14
CA LEU A 121 34.80 15.30 33.38
C LEU A 121 33.94 14.83 34.57
#